data_AF-A0A959ALV3-F1
#
_entry.id   AF-A0A959ALV3-F1
#
_cell.length_a   1.000
_cell.length_b   1.000
_cell.length_c   1.000
_cell.angle_alpha   90.00
_cell.angle_beta   90.00
_cell.angle_gamma   90.00
#
_symmetry.space_group_name_H-M   'P 1'
#
loop_
_entity.id
_entity.type
_entity.pdbx_description
1 polymer ?
#
loop_
_entity_poly.entity_id
_entity_poly.type
_entity_poly.pdbx_seq_one_letter_code
_entity_poly.pdbx_strand_id
1 'polypeptide(L)'
;KVCLHTEDTSDAELLEKLLTLKRSEHIEHFVPIVSFSGNRFEREKAVCDALNELDASAKSSLQSTTSTYFKAIEKAGLTDEGLRQPKFAAWHWLLIFLVGLAPFIIGYLSSRPVVWFAKAVATKKVKKREFYSSVYMGTGFFGGILYYLAWFVGCLITLNPWWITFALLLPVLGWFSMIYREYWTRWTGARRALSHPDRQDLLGLREKIPVPR
;
A
#
# COMPACT_ATOMS: atom_id res chain seq x y z
N LYS A 1 -3.59 -1.08 26.05
CA LYS A 1 -3.62 0.20 25.30
C LYS A 1 -3.67 -0.13 23.82
N VAL A 2 -4.61 0.45 23.05
CA VAL A 2 -4.89 0.10 21.63
C VAL A 2 -4.38 1.18 20.68
N CYS A 3 -3.29 1.87 21.04
CA CYS A 3 -2.70 2.94 20.25
C CYS A 3 -1.18 2.85 20.27
N LEU A 4 -0.55 3.24 19.16
CA LEU A 4 0.88 3.54 19.10
C LEU A 4 1.08 4.92 19.73
N HIS A 5 1.98 5.03 20.70
CA HIS A 5 2.23 6.26 21.42
C HIS A 5 3.73 6.51 21.54
N THR A 6 4.19 7.59 20.94
CA THR A 6 5.53 8.13 21.14
C THR A 6 5.51 9.10 22.30
N GLU A 7 6.46 8.98 23.22
CA GLU A 7 6.58 9.90 24.36
C GLU A 7 7.03 11.30 23.91
N ASP A 8 7.90 11.36 22.89
CA ASP A 8 8.33 12.61 22.25
C ASP A 8 7.82 12.68 20.80
N THR A 9 7.23 13.82 20.45
CA THR A 9 6.83 14.14 19.08
C THR A 9 8.00 14.23 18.09
N SER A 10 9.21 14.49 18.58
CA SER A 10 10.41 14.56 17.73
C SER A 10 10.81 13.19 17.15
N ASP A 11 10.43 12.10 17.82
CA ASP A 11 10.70 10.71 17.41
C ASP A 11 9.76 10.22 16.30
N ALA A 12 8.73 10.97 15.94
CA ALA A 12 7.71 10.54 14.96
C ALA A 12 8.30 10.16 13.60
N GLU A 13 9.28 10.92 13.10
CA GLU A 13 9.93 10.63 11.82
C GLU A 13 10.77 9.35 11.88
N LEU A 14 11.51 9.17 12.99
CA LEU A 14 12.31 7.97 13.23
C LEU A 14 11.41 6.75 13.34
N LEU A 15 10.30 6.86 14.08
CA LEU A 15 9.33 5.79 14.21
C LEU A 15 8.78 5.37 12.85
N GLU A 16 8.33 6.30 12.00
CA GLU A 16 7.80 5.96 10.67
C GLU A 16 8.84 5.25 9.77
N LYS A 17 10.11 5.66 9.86
CA LYS A 17 11.21 4.96 9.19
C LYS A 17 11.34 3.52 9.69
N LEU A 18 11.38 3.31 11.01
CA LEU A 18 11.48 1.97 11.61
C LEU A 18 10.25 1.09 11.30
N LEU A 19 9.05 1.66 11.36
CA LEU A 19 7.82 0.97 10.98
C LEU A 19 7.83 0.57 9.50
N THR A 20 8.35 1.43 8.62
CA THR A 20 8.53 1.09 7.20
C THR A 20 9.45 -0.11 7.02
N LEU A 21 10.59 -0.12 7.73
CA LEU A 21 11.52 -1.26 7.73
C LEU A 21 10.88 -2.54 8.28
N LYS A 22 10.00 -2.43 9.27
CA LYS A 22 9.31 -3.58 9.86
C LYS A 22 8.22 -4.13 8.94
N ARG A 23 7.49 -3.25 8.26
CA ARG A 23 6.45 -3.60 7.28
C ARG A 23 7.04 -4.34 6.08
N SER A 24 8.25 -3.98 5.63
CA SER A 24 8.91 -4.67 4.51
C SER A 24 9.39 -6.09 4.85
N GLU A 25 9.66 -6.39 6.12
CA GLU A 25 10.01 -7.74 6.59
C GLU A 25 8.82 -8.71 6.49
N HIS A 26 7.61 -8.21 6.76
CA HIS A 26 6.38 -8.99 6.78
C HIS A 26 5.36 -8.44 5.81
N ILE A 27 5.40 -8.93 4.57
CA ILE A 27 4.43 -8.51 3.58
C ILE A 27 3.05 -9.03 3.98
N GLU A 28 2.10 -8.11 4.03
CA GLU A 28 0.69 -8.46 4.10
C GLU A 28 0.18 -8.90 2.73
N HIS A 29 -0.49 -10.03 2.73
CA HIS A 29 -1.23 -10.51 1.57
C HIS A 29 -2.54 -9.73 1.46
N PHE A 30 -2.92 -9.36 0.25
CA PHE A 30 -4.21 -8.71 0.00
C PHE A 30 -5.40 -9.65 0.28
N VAL A 31 -5.14 -10.96 0.23
CA VAL A 31 -6.07 -12.03 0.56
C VAL A 31 -5.48 -12.89 1.69
N PRO A 32 -6.23 -13.18 2.77
CA PRO A 32 -7.62 -12.79 3.02
C PRO A 32 -7.79 -11.29 3.36
N ILE A 33 -8.92 -10.70 2.96
CA ILE A 33 -9.23 -9.27 3.18
C ILE A 33 -9.32 -8.94 4.68
N VAL A 34 -9.81 -9.89 5.48
CA VAL A 34 -9.89 -9.78 6.93
C VAL A 34 -8.93 -10.80 7.52
N SER A 35 -8.00 -10.32 8.33
CA SER A 35 -7.19 -11.16 9.21
C SER A 35 -7.52 -10.81 10.66
N PHE A 36 -7.87 -11.82 11.45
CA PHE A 36 -8.14 -11.64 12.88
C PHE A 36 -6.87 -11.70 13.74
N SER A 37 -5.70 -11.83 13.11
CA SER A 37 -4.42 -11.84 13.81
C SER A 37 -3.98 -10.41 14.13
N GLY A 38 -3.91 -10.04 15.41
CA GLY A 38 -3.33 -8.76 15.87
C GLY A 38 -1.83 -8.60 15.60
N ASN A 39 -1.19 -9.56 14.93
CA ASN A 39 0.25 -9.69 14.77
C ASN A 39 0.90 -8.44 14.15
N ARG A 40 0.25 -7.75 13.21
CA ARG A 40 0.80 -6.49 12.67
C ARG A 40 0.85 -5.39 13.73
N PHE A 41 -0.27 -5.14 14.40
CA PHE A 41 -0.36 -4.11 15.43
C PHE A 41 0.63 -4.38 16.57
N GLU A 42 0.68 -5.62 17.07
CA GLU A 42 1.60 -5.98 18.14
C GLU A 42 3.07 -5.79 17.75
N ARG A 43 3.46 -6.12 16.51
CA ARG A 43 4.82 -5.87 16.01
C ARG A 43 5.15 -4.38 15.88
N GLU A 44 4.22 -3.58 15.35
CA GLU A 44 4.42 -2.13 15.25
C GLU A 44 4.47 -1.48 16.64
N LYS A 45 3.67 -2.00 17.58
CA LYS A 45 3.68 -1.59 18.98
C LYS A 45 4.99 -1.95 19.67
N ALA A 46 5.53 -3.15 19.47
CA ALA A 46 6.82 -3.56 20.04
C ALA A 46 7.96 -2.64 19.57
N VAL A 47 7.99 -2.26 18.28
CA VAL A 47 8.95 -1.28 17.76
C VAL A 47 8.78 0.08 18.44
N CYS A 48 7.54 0.52 18.66
CA CYS A 48 7.25 1.79 19.33
C CYS A 48 7.67 1.78 20.81
N ASP A 49 7.33 0.73 21.54
CA ASP A 49 7.66 0.57 22.96
C ASP A 49 9.19 0.51 23.13
N ALA A 50 9.88 -0.28 22.30
CA ALA A 50 11.33 -0.36 22.32
C ALA A 50 12.01 0.96 21.93
N LEU A 51 11.43 1.75 21.03
CA LEU A 51 11.95 3.08 20.72
C LEU A 51 11.84 4.03 21.92
N ASN A 52 10.75 3.96 22.69
CA ASN A 52 10.57 4.79 23.89
C ASN A 52 11.60 4.44 24.98
N GLU A 53 12.02 3.17 25.08
CA GLU A 53 13.02 2.71 26.05
C GLU A 53 14.47 3.06 25.69
N LEU A 54 14.75 3.47 24.44
CA LEU A 54 16.11 3.82 24.02
C LEU A 54 16.58 5.15 24.62
N ASP A 55 17.85 5.20 24.96
CA ASP A 55 18.51 6.43 25.39
C ASP A 55 18.70 7.40 24.21
N ALA A 56 18.86 8.70 24.52
CA ALA A 56 19.00 9.75 23.51
C ALA A 56 20.22 9.54 22.59
N SER A 57 21.29 8.90 23.07
CA SER A 57 22.48 8.63 22.26
C SER A 57 22.18 7.53 21.22
N ALA A 58 21.56 6.43 21.64
CA ALA A 58 21.13 5.38 20.73
C ALA A 58 20.10 5.87 19.70
N LYS A 59 19.13 6.70 20.12
CA LYS A 59 18.14 7.31 19.20
C LYS A 59 18.81 8.15 18.11
N SER A 60 19.76 9.01 18.47
CA SER A 60 20.51 9.84 17.51
C SER A 60 21.33 9.00 16.52
N SER A 61 22.01 7.96 17.02
CA SER A 61 22.75 7.00 16.19
C SER A 61 21.83 6.28 15.20
N LEU A 62 20.67 5.80 15.67
CA LEU A 62 19.68 5.11 14.87
C LEU A 62 19.07 6.06 13.81
N GLN A 63 18.78 7.31 14.18
CA GLN A 63 18.28 8.33 13.26
C GLN A 63 19.28 8.64 12.15
N SER A 64 20.57 8.77 12.48
CA SER A 64 21.62 8.99 11.49
C SER A 64 21.75 7.82 10.51
N THR A 65 21.77 6.59 11.04
CA THR A 65 21.91 5.36 10.23
C THR A 65 20.71 5.13 9.32
N THR A 66 19.50 5.24 9.87
CA THR A 66 18.25 5.12 9.10
C THR A 66 18.12 6.21 8.05
N SER A 67 18.45 7.47 8.38
CA SER A 67 18.37 8.57 7.41
C SER A 67 19.40 8.42 6.29
N THR A 68 20.59 7.91 6.58
CA THR A 68 21.60 7.60 5.56
C THR A 68 21.10 6.53 4.60
N TYR A 69 20.52 5.45 5.12
CA TYR A 69 19.93 4.40 4.31
C TYR A 69 18.75 4.89 3.45
N PHE A 70 17.80 5.62 4.04
CA PHE A 70 16.62 6.11 3.30
C PHE A 70 17.00 7.15 2.24
N LYS A 71 18.00 8.00 2.49
CA LYS A 71 18.54 8.89 1.45
C LYS A 71 19.21 8.12 0.32
N ALA A 72 19.94 7.05 0.63
CA ALA A 72 20.59 6.22 -0.38
C ALA A 72 19.57 5.48 -1.26
N ILE A 73 18.52 4.89 -0.65
CA ILE A 73 17.49 4.16 -1.41
C ILE A 73 16.60 5.10 -2.23
N GLU A 74 16.29 6.29 -1.71
CA GLU A 74 15.57 7.33 -2.42
C GLU A 74 16.37 7.85 -3.62
N LYS A 75 17.68 8.10 -3.44
CA LYS A 75 18.59 8.48 -4.53
C LYS A 75 18.67 7.41 -5.63
N ALA A 76 18.60 6.13 -5.25
CA ALA A 76 18.53 5.01 -6.18
C ALA A 76 17.16 4.85 -6.86
N GLY A 77 16.13 5.60 -6.43
CA GLY A 77 14.76 5.48 -6.95
C GLY A 77 14.11 4.12 -6.61
N LEU A 78 14.55 3.49 -5.51
CA LEU A 78 14.09 2.19 -5.06
C LEU A 78 13.23 2.30 -3.80
N THR A 79 12.56 1.20 -3.46
CA THR A 79 11.80 1.05 -2.20
C THR A 79 12.39 -0.09 -1.37
N ASP A 80 12.32 0.04 -0.03
CA ASP A 80 12.82 -1.01 0.88
C ASP A 80 12.08 -2.34 0.67
N GLU A 81 10.76 -2.30 0.42
CA GLU A 81 9.98 -3.49 0.07
C GLU A 81 10.53 -4.18 -1.19
N GLY A 82 10.80 -3.43 -2.26
CA GLY A 82 11.38 -3.98 -3.49
C GLY A 82 12.75 -4.62 -3.27
N LEU A 83 13.56 -4.03 -2.39
CA LEU A 83 14.89 -4.52 -2.05
C LEU A 83 14.85 -5.85 -1.26
N ARG A 84 13.97 -5.93 -0.26
CA ARG A 84 13.84 -7.06 0.66
C ARG A 84 13.02 -8.22 0.10
N GLN A 85 12.20 -7.99 -0.93
CA GLN A 85 11.24 -8.97 -1.42
C GLN A 85 11.49 -9.39 -2.88
N PRO A 86 12.64 -10.03 -3.17
CA PRO A 86 12.99 -10.44 -4.54
C PRO A 86 12.01 -11.46 -5.13
N LYS A 87 11.25 -12.17 -4.28
CA LYS A 87 10.21 -13.12 -4.72
C LYS A 87 9.13 -12.49 -5.60
N PHE A 88 8.86 -11.18 -5.42
CA PHE A 88 7.90 -10.48 -6.27
C PHE A 88 8.41 -10.21 -7.67
N ALA A 89 9.71 -10.39 -7.93
CA ALA A 89 10.29 -10.21 -9.27
C ALA A 89 10.27 -11.48 -10.13
N ALA A 90 9.64 -12.56 -9.65
CA ALA A 90 9.60 -13.82 -10.38
C ALA A 90 8.89 -13.67 -11.74
N TRP A 91 9.40 -14.40 -12.75
CA TRP A 91 8.95 -14.27 -14.14
C TRP A 91 7.51 -14.76 -14.35
N HIS A 92 7.06 -15.74 -13.56
CA HIS A 92 5.69 -16.29 -13.68
C HIS A 92 4.59 -15.25 -13.42
N TRP A 93 4.91 -14.16 -12.71
CA TRP A 93 4.00 -13.02 -12.55
C TRP A 93 3.66 -12.34 -13.87
N LEU A 94 4.56 -12.38 -14.88
CA LEU A 94 4.28 -11.81 -16.21
C LEU A 94 3.10 -12.49 -16.89
N LEU A 95 2.96 -13.82 -16.75
CA LEU A 95 1.83 -14.55 -17.31
C LEU A 95 0.52 -14.13 -16.62
N ILE A 96 0.55 -13.96 -15.30
CA ILE A 96 -0.60 -13.49 -14.51
C ILE A 96 -1.00 -12.07 -14.96
N PHE A 97 -0.01 -11.19 -15.18
CA PHE A 97 -0.28 -9.83 -15.65
C PHE A 97 -0.85 -9.82 -17.07
N LEU A 98 -0.33 -10.66 -17.98
CA LEU A 98 -0.81 -10.74 -19.35
C LEU A 98 -2.28 -11.16 -19.41
N VAL A 99 -2.65 -12.22 -18.67
CA VAL A 99 -4.05 -12.71 -18.61
C VAL A 99 -4.94 -11.72 -17.86
N GLY A 100 -4.42 -11.08 -16.81
CA GLY A 100 -5.15 -10.10 -16.01
C GLY A 100 -5.31 -8.72 -16.65
N LEU A 101 -4.63 -8.43 -17.77
CA LEU A 101 -4.60 -7.09 -18.35
C LEU A 101 -5.97 -6.65 -18.88
N ALA A 102 -6.67 -7.53 -19.60
CA ALA A 102 -8.00 -7.22 -20.13
C ALA A 102 -9.03 -6.89 -19.02
N PRO A 103 -9.23 -7.76 -17.99
CA PRO A 103 -10.13 -7.42 -16.88
C PRO A 103 -9.64 -6.21 -16.08
N PHE A 104 -8.32 -5.99 -15.95
CA PHE A 104 -7.75 -4.80 -15.35
C PHE A 104 -8.18 -3.52 -16.08
N ILE A 105 -8.05 -3.47 -17.41
CA ILE A 105 -8.40 -2.27 -18.19
C ILE A 105 -9.89 -1.95 -18.02
N ILE A 106 -10.76 -2.96 -18.13
CA ILE A 106 -12.21 -2.77 -17.97
C ILE A 106 -12.54 -2.25 -16.57
N GLY A 107 -11.98 -2.87 -15.52
CA GLY A 107 -12.16 -2.45 -14.14
C GLY A 107 -11.59 -1.06 -13.83
N TYR A 108 -10.42 -0.74 -14.39
CA TYR A 108 -9.77 0.55 -14.21
C TYR A 108 -10.58 1.67 -14.85
N LEU A 109 -11.08 1.46 -16.07
CA LEU A 109 -11.89 2.44 -16.77
C LEU A 109 -13.26 2.63 -16.11
N SER A 110 -13.92 1.55 -15.70
CA SER A 110 -15.25 1.62 -15.07
C SER A 110 -15.22 2.28 -13.69
N SER A 111 -14.14 2.09 -12.92
CA SER A 111 -13.99 2.69 -11.58
C SER A 111 -13.46 4.12 -11.59
N ARG A 112 -12.88 4.58 -12.71
CA ARG A 112 -12.27 5.91 -12.83
C ARG A 112 -13.24 7.06 -12.51
N PRO A 113 -14.51 7.08 -12.96
CA PRO A 113 -15.45 8.14 -12.60
C PRO A 113 -15.71 8.21 -11.09
N VAL A 114 -15.86 7.05 -10.44
CA VAL A 114 -16.08 6.96 -8.99
C VAL A 114 -14.87 7.49 -8.22
N VAL A 115 -13.66 7.07 -8.60
CA VAL A 115 -12.40 7.52 -7.99
C VAL A 115 -12.20 9.01 -8.17
N TRP A 116 -12.47 9.53 -9.37
CA TRP A 116 -12.38 10.96 -9.67
C TRP A 116 -13.35 11.77 -8.81
N PHE A 117 -14.60 11.33 -8.71
CA PHE A 117 -15.63 11.96 -7.88
C PHE A 117 -15.22 11.96 -6.40
N ALA A 118 -14.80 10.82 -5.86
CA ALA A 118 -14.35 10.70 -4.48
C ALA A 118 -13.17 11.64 -4.18
N LYS A 119 -12.19 11.71 -5.10
CA LYS A 119 -11.05 12.62 -4.97
C LYS A 119 -11.51 14.08 -4.98
N ALA A 120 -12.39 14.46 -5.90
CA ALA A 120 -12.90 15.83 -6.02
C ALA A 120 -13.68 16.27 -4.77
N VAL A 121 -14.47 15.37 -4.17
CA VAL A 121 -15.20 15.68 -2.93
C VAL A 121 -14.24 15.76 -1.75
N ALA A 122 -13.31 14.81 -1.62
CA ALA A 122 -12.35 14.77 -0.52
C ALA A 122 -11.45 16.02 -0.50
N THR A 123 -10.89 16.41 -1.64
CA THR A 123 -10.03 17.61 -1.72
C THR A 123 -10.80 18.90 -1.46
N LYS A 124 -12.07 19.00 -1.88
CA LYS A 124 -12.88 20.20 -1.68
C LYS A 124 -13.43 20.34 -0.26
N LYS A 125 -13.74 19.23 0.42
CA LYS A 125 -14.44 19.23 1.72
C LYS A 125 -13.51 19.05 2.91
N VAL A 126 -12.34 18.43 2.74
CA VAL A 126 -11.46 18.10 3.84
C VAL A 126 -10.38 19.16 4.02
N LYS A 127 -10.39 19.82 5.20
CA LYS A 127 -9.35 20.77 5.60
C LYS A 127 -8.17 20.12 6.33
N LYS A 128 -8.41 19.07 7.13
CA LYS A 128 -7.37 18.36 7.89
C LYS A 128 -6.98 17.05 7.21
N ARG A 129 -5.68 16.81 7.05
CA ARG A 129 -5.14 15.62 6.35
C ARG A 129 -5.61 14.30 6.93
N GLU A 130 -5.79 14.23 8.26
CA GLU A 130 -6.25 13.03 8.98
C GLU A 130 -7.64 12.53 8.52
N PHE A 131 -8.54 13.44 8.13
CA PHE A 131 -9.88 13.07 7.66
C PHE A 131 -9.94 12.77 6.17
N TYR A 132 -8.86 13.03 5.42
CA TYR A 132 -8.87 12.91 3.97
C TYR A 132 -9.16 11.48 3.53
N SER A 133 -8.45 10.51 4.11
CA SER A 133 -8.60 9.09 3.78
C SER A 133 -10.00 8.57 4.10
N SER A 134 -10.57 8.93 5.26
CA SER A 134 -11.90 8.50 5.66
C SER A 134 -12.99 9.07 4.76
N VAL A 135 -12.92 10.37 4.43
CA VAL A 135 -13.89 11.00 3.52
C VAL A 135 -13.73 10.47 2.09
N TYR A 136 -12.50 10.30 1.61
CA TYR A 136 -12.23 9.71 0.31
C TYR A 136 -12.81 8.28 0.19
N MET A 137 -12.57 7.42 1.20
CA MET A 137 -13.14 6.07 1.23
C MET A 137 -14.66 6.07 1.32
N GLY A 138 -15.25 6.89 2.21
CA GLY A 138 -16.70 6.98 2.35
C GLY A 138 -17.39 7.48 1.08
N THR A 139 -16.90 8.57 0.49
CA THR A 139 -17.46 9.13 -0.75
C THR A 139 -17.27 8.20 -1.94
N GLY A 140 -16.13 7.50 -2.03
CA GLY A 140 -15.89 6.47 -3.05
C GLY A 140 -16.83 5.27 -2.90
N PHE A 141 -17.07 4.82 -1.67
CA PHE A 141 -17.98 3.71 -1.39
C PHE A 141 -19.43 4.04 -1.76
N PHE A 142 -19.99 5.11 -1.18
CA PHE A 142 -21.38 5.50 -1.46
C PHE A 142 -21.58 5.96 -2.91
N GLY A 143 -20.63 6.72 -3.45
CA GLY A 143 -20.65 7.13 -4.86
C GLY A 143 -20.53 5.94 -5.80
N GLY A 144 -19.72 4.95 -5.46
CA GLY A 144 -19.58 3.70 -6.20
C GLY A 144 -20.87 2.89 -6.21
N ILE A 145 -21.53 2.71 -5.05
CA ILE A 145 -22.81 2.00 -4.97
C ILE A 145 -23.85 2.64 -5.90
N LEU A 146 -24.03 3.96 -5.81
CA LEU A 146 -25.01 4.65 -6.66
C LEU A 146 -24.66 4.55 -8.15
N TYR A 147 -23.37 4.70 -8.49
CA TYR A 147 -22.89 4.60 -9.86
C TYR A 147 -23.11 3.22 -10.48
N TYR A 148 -22.70 2.15 -9.78
CA TYR A 148 -22.87 0.80 -10.29
C TYR A 148 -24.32 0.32 -10.25
N LEU A 149 -25.13 0.80 -9.29
CA LEU A 149 -26.56 0.54 -9.26
C LEU A 149 -27.28 1.18 -10.46
N ALA A 150 -26.91 2.41 -10.84
CA ALA A 150 -27.45 3.07 -12.02
C ALA A 150 -27.11 2.29 -13.32
N TRP A 151 -25.87 1.79 -13.44
CA TRP A 151 -25.48 0.90 -14.54
C TRP A 151 -26.30 -0.39 -14.57
N PHE A 152 -26.48 -1.02 -13.41
CA PHE A 152 -27.26 -2.24 -13.29
C PHE A 152 -28.73 -2.03 -13.72
N VAL A 153 -29.38 -0.98 -13.23
CA VAL A 153 -30.77 -0.64 -13.62
C VAL A 153 -30.85 -0.31 -15.11
N GLY A 154 -29.89 0.43 -15.66
CA GLY A 154 -29.83 0.72 -17.09
C GLY A 154 -29.73 -0.56 -17.94
N CYS A 155 -28.89 -1.51 -17.53
CA CYS A 155 -28.76 -2.80 -18.21
C CYS A 155 -30.00 -3.69 -18.02
N LEU A 156 -30.69 -3.64 -16.88
CA LEU A 156 -31.92 -4.39 -16.65
C LEU A 156 -33.02 -4.03 -17.66
N ILE A 157 -33.14 -2.75 -18.05
CA ILE A 157 -34.13 -2.29 -19.03
C ILE A 157 -33.93 -2.96 -20.39
N THR A 158 -32.69 -3.34 -20.73
CA THR A 158 -32.38 -4.03 -22.00
C THR A 158 -32.85 -5.49 -22.04
N LEU A 159 -33.18 -6.08 -20.87
CA LEU A 159 -33.54 -7.50 -20.67
C LEU A 159 -32.55 -8.51 -21.26
N ASN A 160 -31.33 -8.09 -21.58
CA ASN A 160 -30.31 -8.94 -22.15
C ASN A 160 -29.41 -9.50 -21.02
N PRO A 161 -29.34 -10.83 -20.85
CA PRO A 161 -28.61 -11.45 -19.75
C PRO A 161 -27.10 -11.14 -19.77
N TRP A 162 -26.51 -10.91 -20.95
CA TRP A 162 -25.10 -10.56 -21.06
C TRP A 162 -24.79 -9.19 -20.47
N TRP A 163 -25.62 -8.18 -20.75
CA TRP A 163 -25.45 -6.82 -20.22
C TRP A 163 -25.68 -6.78 -18.71
N ILE A 164 -26.68 -7.51 -18.23
CA ILE A 164 -26.97 -7.64 -16.79
C ILE A 164 -25.78 -8.29 -16.06
N THR A 165 -25.25 -9.39 -16.60
CA THR A 165 -24.08 -10.09 -16.03
C THR A 165 -22.85 -9.18 -16.05
N PHE A 166 -22.63 -8.46 -17.15
CA PHE A 166 -21.52 -7.51 -17.26
C PHE A 166 -21.61 -6.40 -16.20
N ALA A 167 -22.80 -5.80 -16.01
CA ALA A 167 -23.02 -4.77 -14.99
C ALA A 167 -22.75 -5.27 -13.56
N LEU A 168 -23.13 -6.52 -13.26
CA LEU A 168 -22.83 -7.16 -11.96
C LEU A 168 -21.34 -7.42 -11.76
N LEU A 169 -20.60 -7.70 -12.83
CA LEU A 169 -19.14 -7.95 -12.77
C LEU A 169 -18.32 -6.66 -12.66
N LEU A 170 -18.83 -5.50 -13.09
CA LEU A 170 -18.12 -4.23 -13.04
C LEU A 170 -17.51 -3.86 -11.67
N PRO A 171 -18.22 -3.94 -10.52
CA PRO A 171 -17.63 -3.65 -9.23
C PRO A 171 -16.51 -4.64 -8.87
N VAL A 172 -16.66 -5.92 -9.23
CA VAL A 172 -15.64 -6.95 -9.01
C VAL A 172 -14.39 -6.66 -9.84
N LEU A 173 -14.57 -6.29 -11.11
CA LEU A 173 -13.47 -5.87 -12.00
C LEU A 173 -12.80 -4.60 -11.50
N GLY A 174 -13.57 -3.63 -10.99
CA GLY A 174 -13.05 -2.41 -10.36
C GLY A 174 -12.14 -2.74 -9.17
N TRP A 175 -12.58 -3.63 -8.27
CA TRP A 175 -11.77 -4.12 -7.15
C TRP A 175 -10.53 -4.88 -7.62
N PHE A 176 -10.68 -5.81 -8.58
CA PHE A 176 -9.56 -6.51 -9.20
C PHE A 176 -8.52 -5.54 -9.79
N SER A 177 -8.95 -4.44 -10.37
CA SER A 177 -8.03 -3.46 -10.95
C SER A 177 -7.12 -2.79 -9.91
N MET A 178 -7.62 -2.61 -8.67
CA MET A 178 -6.83 -2.11 -7.56
C MET A 178 -5.77 -3.14 -7.13
N ILE A 179 -6.16 -4.40 -7.01
CA ILE A 179 -5.25 -5.52 -6.67
C ILE A 179 -4.16 -5.64 -7.74
N TYR A 180 -4.56 -5.68 -9.00
CA TYR A 180 -3.63 -5.81 -10.12
C TYR A 180 -2.58 -4.70 -10.09
N ARG A 181 -2.99 -3.44 -9.86
CA ARG A 181 -2.06 -2.30 -9.78
C ARG A 181 -1.07 -2.41 -8.62
N GLU A 182 -1.52 -2.89 -7.47
CA GLU A 182 -0.67 -3.13 -6.29
C GLU A 182 0.42 -4.17 -6.61
N TYR A 183 0.02 -5.34 -7.12
CA TYR A 183 0.97 -6.40 -7.50
C TYR A 183 1.92 -5.97 -8.62
N TRP A 184 1.42 -5.21 -9.61
CA TRP A 184 2.27 -4.63 -10.66
C TRP A 184 3.32 -3.69 -10.08
N THR A 185 2.95 -2.88 -9.09
CA THR A 185 3.88 -1.94 -8.42
C THR A 185 4.94 -2.69 -7.62
N ARG A 186 4.56 -3.73 -6.88
CA ARG A 186 5.50 -4.59 -6.15
C ARG A 186 6.44 -5.36 -7.10
N TRP A 187 5.91 -5.91 -8.19
CA TRP A 187 6.71 -6.61 -9.20
C TRP A 187 7.71 -5.68 -9.89
N THR A 188 7.27 -4.50 -10.35
CA THR A 188 8.16 -3.52 -10.98
C THR A 188 9.21 -2.99 -10.00
N GLY A 189 8.83 -2.71 -8.74
CA GLY A 189 9.74 -2.30 -7.68
C GLY A 189 10.81 -3.37 -7.40
N ALA A 190 10.40 -4.63 -7.23
CA ALA A 190 11.32 -5.74 -7.00
C ALA A 190 12.24 -6.00 -8.22
N ARG A 191 11.72 -5.90 -9.45
CA ARG A 191 12.53 -6.03 -10.67
C ARG A 191 13.58 -4.93 -10.77
N ARG A 192 13.20 -3.68 -10.53
CA ARG A 192 14.14 -2.53 -10.52
C ARG A 192 15.23 -2.74 -9.48
N ALA A 193 14.85 -3.15 -8.27
CA ALA A 193 15.79 -3.40 -7.18
C ALA A 193 16.75 -4.55 -7.50
N LEU A 194 16.27 -5.65 -8.11
CA LEU A 194 17.12 -6.77 -8.52
C LEU A 194 18.14 -6.39 -9.60
N SER A 195 17.76 -5.53 -10.54
CA SER A 195 18.66 -5.07 -11.61
C SER A 195 19.59 -3.93 -11.20
N HIS A 196 19.43 -3.35 -10.00
CA HIS A 196 20.18 -2.18 -9.59
C HIS A 196 21.63 -2.55 -9.20
N PRO A 197 22.66 -1.85 -9.72
CA PRO A 197 24.07 -2.12 -9.38
C PRO A 197 24.36 -2.05 -7.87
N ASP A 198 23.88 -0.99 -7.21
CA ASP A 198 24.15 -0.72 -5.79
C ASP A 198 23.32 -1.58 -4.81
N ARG A 199 22.62 -2.62 -5.31
CA ARG A 199 21.72 -3.43 -4.49
C ARG A 199 22.42 -4.02 -3.27
N GLN A 200 23.63 -4.54 -3.44
CA GLN A 200 24.37 -5.17 -2.35
C GLN A 200 24.80 -4.15 -1.30
N ASP A 201 25.23 -2.95 -1.73
CA ASP A 201 25.61 -1.87 -0.82
C ASP A 201 24.39 -1.37 -0.02
N LEU A 202 23.24 -1.23 -0.66
CA LEU A 202 21.99 -0.85 0.00
C LEU A 202 21.52 -1.91 1.00
N LEU A 203 21.69 -3.20 0.70
CA LEU A 203 21.43 -4.29 1.63
C LEU A 203 22.40 -4.24 2.83
N GLY A 204 23.68 -3.99 2.58
CA GLY A 204 24.67 -3.82 3.64
C GLY A 204 24.37 -2.63 4.55
N LEU A 205 23.84 -1.52 4.00
CA LEU A 205 23.34 -0.39 4.80
C LEU A 205 22.10 -0.79 5.62
N ARG A 206 21.19 -1.58 5.04
CA ARG A 206 19.96 -2.04 5.72
C ARG A 206 20.25 -2.98 6.89
N GLU A 207 21.26 -3.84 6.75
CA GLU A 207 21.68 -4.78 7.79
C GLU A 207 22.31 -4.09 9.01
N LYS A 208 22.92 -2.91 8.80
CA LYS A 208 23.48 -2.09 9.89
C LYS A 208 22.43 -1.41 10.76
N ILE A 209 21.14 -1.45 10.38
CA ILE A 209 20.06 -0.84 11.17
C ILE A 209 19.51 -1.88 12.14
N PRO A 210 19.77 -1.76 13.45
CA PRO A 210 19.15 -2.62 14.45
C PRO A 210 17.67 -2.20 14.57
N VAL A 211 16.77 -2.95 13.92
CA VAL A 211 15.33 -2.74 14.13
C VAL A 211 14.98 -3.34 15.50
N PRO A 212 14.47 -2.53 16.44
CA PRO A 212 14.06 -3.03 17.76
C PRO A 212 13.02 -4.14 17.59
N ARG A 213 13.10 -5.18 18.43
CA ARG A 213 12.22 -6.35 18.36
C ARG A 213 11.05 -6.23 19.33
#